data_AF-A0AA89ALZ8-F1
#
_entry.id   AF-A0AA89ALZ8-F1
#
_cell.length_a   1.000
_cell.length_b   1.000
_cell.length_c   1.000
_cell.angle_alpha   90.00
_cell.angle_beta   90.00
_cell.angle_gamma   90.00
#
_symmetry.space_group_name_H-M   'P 1'
#
loop_
_entity.id
_entity.type
_entity.pdbx_description
1 polymer ?
#
loop_
_entity_poly.entity_id
_entity_poly.type
_entity_poly.pdbx_seq_one_letter_code
_entity_poly.pdbx_strand_id
1 'polypeptide(L)'
;MLSGYVRNGQIVEARALFNAMPLRNSVSWGTMVEGYFSQGLVSEAELLFGQARVKSVSLCNTVLAGYAEMGCYEASYELFTKMARRDVASWTRIL
;
A
#
# COMPACT_ATOMS: atom_id res chain seq x y z
N MET A 1 5.24 -10.98 -11.38
CA MET A 1 6.69 -11.04 -11.08
C MET A 1 6.98 -10.36 -9.75
N LEU A 2 6.73 -9.05 -9.60
CA LEU A 2 6.85 -8.35 -8.31
C LEU A 2 6.05 -9.00 -7.16
N SER A 3 4.78 -9.32 -7.43
CA SER A 3 3.91 -10.02 -6.47
C SER A 3 4.41 -11.40 -6.05
N GLY A 4 5.22 -12.07 -6.88
CA GLY A 4 5.83 -13.36 -6.54
C GLY A 4 6.90 -13.19 -5.46
N TYR A 5 7.78 -12.21 -5.60
CA TYR A 5 8.79 -11.88 -4.59
C TYR A 5 8.16 -11.47 -3.27
N VAL A 6 7.14 -10.61 -3.31
CA VAL A 6 6.39 -10.18 -2.11
C VAL A 6 5.77 -11.38 -1.38
N ARG A 7 5.07 -12.26 -2.10
CA ARG A 7 4.43 -13.45 -1.51
C ARG A 7 5.42 -14.45 -0.92
N ASN A 8 6.63 -14.50 -1.46
CA ASN A 8 7.71 -15.36 -0.96
C ASN A 8 8.48 -14.72 0.21
N GLY A 9 8.07 -13.54 0.69
CA GLY A 9 8.78 -12.83 1.75
C GLY A 9 10.07 -12.13 1.30
N GLN A 10 10.39 -12.15 0.00
CA GLN A 10 11.60 -11.60 -0.60
C GLN A 10 11.44 -10.09 -0.87
N ILE A 11 11.23 -9.31 0.19
CA ILE A 11 10.89 -7.88 0.07
C ILE A 11 12.04 -7.04 -0.47
N VAL A 12 13.28 -7.44 -0.21
CA VAL A 12 14.48 -6.73 -0.67
C VAL A 12 14.60 -6.85 -2.19
N GLU A 13 14.44 -8.06 -2.71
CA GLU A 13 14.42 -8.35 -4.15
C GLU A 13 13.21 -7.70 -4.83
N ALA A 14 12.03 -7.74 -4.18
CA ALA A 14 10.86 -7.04 -4.66
C ALA A 14 11.11 -5.53 -4.76
N ARG A 15 11.75 -4.92 -3.74
CA ARG A 15 12.10 -3.50 -3.73
C ARG A 15 13.13 -3.16 -4.81
N ALA A 16 14.14 -4.00 -5.01
CA ALA A 16 15.11 -3.83 -6.08
C ALA A 16 14.43 -3.87 -7.46
N LEU A 17 13.55 -4.85 -7.71
CA LEU A 17 12.78 -4.95 -8.94
C LEU A 17 11.90 -3.70 -9.15
N PHE A 18 11.19 -3.28 -8.10
CA PHE A 18 10.35 -2.08 -8.12
C PHE A 18 11.16 -0.81 -8.41
N ASN A 19 12.36 -0.67 -7.84
CA ASN A 19 13.25 0.45 -8.09
C ASN A 19 13.82 0.42 -9.53
N ALA A 20 13.98 -0.77 -10.12
CA ALA A 20 14.42 -0.93 -11.51
C ALA A 20 13.30 -0.69 -12.55
N MET A 21 12.03 -0.68 -12.15
CA MET A 21 10.91 -0.46 -13.09
C MET A 21 10.99 0.94 -13.72
N PRO A 22 11.07 1.06 -15.06
CA PRO A 22 11.10 2.35 -15.73
C PRO A 22 9.74 3.08 -15.65
N LEU A 23 8.65 2.32 -15.59
CA LEU A 23 7.28 2.82 -15.45
C LEU A 23 6.61 2.07 -14.30
N ARG A 24 6.21 2.81 -13.26
CA ARG A 24 5.47 2.30 -12.10
C ARG A 24 4.02 2.70 -12.22
N ASN A 25 3.12 1.73 -12.25
CA ASN A 25 1.68 1.94 -12.27
C ASN A 25 1.06 1.67 -10.89
N SER A 26 -0.23 1.99 -10.71
CA SER A 26 -0.94 1.82 -9.44
C SER A 26 -0.84 0.42 -8.85
N VAL A 27 -0.81 -0.61 -9.70
CA VAL A 27 -0.67 -2.01 -9.28
C VAL A 27 0.71 -2.25 -8.67
N SER A 28 1.79 -1.82 -9.33
CA SER A 28 3.15 -1.97 -8.78
C SER A 28 3.35 -1.27 -7.45
N TRP A 29 2.77 -0.08 -7.27
CA TRP A 29 2.77 0.63 -5.99
C TRP A 29 1.99 -0.13 -4.93
N GLY A 30 0.75 -0.56 -5.25
CA GLY A 30 -0.09 -1.32 -4.34
C GLY A 30 0.57 -2.62 -3.87
N THR A 31 1.14 -3.38 -4.80
CA THR A 31 1.84 -4.64 -4.48
C THR A 31 3.03 -4.45 -3.54
N MET A 32 3.82 -3.39 -3.70
CA MET A 32 4.94 -3.13 -2.77
C MET A 32 4.46 -2.67 -1.40
N VAL A 33 3.47 -1.78 -1.36
CA VAL A 33 2.89 -1.28 -0.11
C VAL A 33 2.27 -2.43 0.69
N GLU A 34 1.46 -3.27 0.03
CA GLU A 34 0.90 -4.50 0.61
C GLU A 34 2.01 -5.41 1.14
N GLY A 35 3.09 -5.57 0.36
CA GLY A 35 4.24 -6.37 0.78
C GLY A 35 4.97 -5.87 2.01
N TYR A 36 5.00 -4.56 2.24
CA TYR A 36 5.55 -4.02 3.49
C TYR A 36 4.61 -4.24 4.66
N PHE A 37 3.30 -4.05 4.47
CA PHE A 37 2.31 -4.33 5.51
C PHE A 37 2.32 -5.80 5.94
N SER A 38 2.41 -6.74 4.99
CA SER A 38 2.44 -8.17 5.30
C SER A 38 3.69 -8.62 6.06
N GLN A 39 4.76 -7.81 6.05
CA GLN A 39 5.96 -8.02 6.86
C GLN A 39 5.99 -7.16 8.14
N GLY A 40 4.92 -6.43 8.44
CA GLY A 40 4.85 -5.51 9.59
C GLY A 40 5.72 -4.25 9.44
N LEU A 41 6.25 -3.98 8.24
CA LEU A 41 7.11 -2.84 7.93
C LEU A 41 6.26 -1.59 7.61
N VAL A 42 5.41 -1.18 8.55
CA VAL A 42 4.41 -0.11 8.34
C VAL A 42 5.04 1.21 7.92
N SER A 43 6.14 1.62 8.57
CA SER A 43 6.83 2.87 8.24
C SER A 43 7.37 2.89 6.80
N GLU A 44 7.83 1.75 6.28
CA GLU A 44 8.29 1.64 4.89
C GLU A 44 7.12 1.70 3.91
N ALA A 45 5.98 1.10 4.27
CA ALA A 45 4.75 1.19 3.49
C ALA A 45 4.26 2.65 3.36
N GLU A 46 4.27 3.40 4.46
CA GLU A 46 3.89 4.81 4.51
C GLU A 46 4.85 5.70 3.71
N LEU A 47 6.16 5.48 3.87
CA LEU A 47 7.19 6.20 3.12
C LEU A 47 7.01 5.97 1.62
N LEU A 48 6.78 4.72 1.22
CA LEU A 48 6.55 4.39 -0.19
C LEU A 48 5.24 5.00 -0.72
N PHE A 49 4.16 4.95 0.07
CA PHE A 49 2.90 5.59 -0.27
C PHE A 49 3.05 7.12 -0.42
N GLY A 50 3.87 7.75 0.42
CA GLY A 50 4.23 9.16 0.34
C GLY A 50 4.87 9.52 -1.00
N GLN A 51 5.77 8.67 -1.52
CA GLN A 51 6.49 8.84 -2.78
C GLN A 51 5.61 8.72 -4.03
N ALA A 52 4.45 8.05 -3.93
CA ALA A 52 3.52 7.95 -5.04
C ALA A 52 2.99 9.35 -5.42
N ARG A 53 3.37 9.83 -6.62
CA ARG A 53 2.88 11.10 -7.20
C ARG A 53 1.35 11.10 -7.33
N VAL A 54 0.78 9.97 -7.74
CA VAL A 54 -0.67 9.79 -7.89
C VAL A 54 -1.12 8.74 -6.88
N LYS A 55 -1.80 9.20 -5.83
CA LYS A 55 -2.43 8.35 -4.82
C LYS A 55 -3.82 7.94 -5.31
N SER A 56 -3.84 6.98 -6.23
CA SER A 56 -5.10 6.45 -6.78
C SER A 56 -5.95 5.82 -5.67
N VAL A 57 -7.28 5.79 -5.86
CA VAL A 57 -8.21 5.18 -4.89
C VAL A 57 -7.83 3.73 -4.59
N SER A 58 -7.39 2.97 -5.61
CA SER A 58 -6.88 1.61 -5.42
C SER A 58 -5.68 1.55 -4.47
N LEU A 59 -4.72 2.47 -4.60
CA LEU A 59 -3.54 2.51 -3.72
C LEU A 59 -3.92 2.90 -2.29
N CYS A 60 -4.82 3.87 -2.12
CA CYS A 60 -5.34 4.23 -0.80
C CYS A 60 -6.09 3.07 -0.15
N ASN A 61 -6.92 2.34 -0.91
CA ASN A 61 -7.61 1.15 -0.43
C ASN A 61 -6.63 0.06 0.01
N THR A 62 -5.48 -0.11 -0.67
CA THR A 62 -4.43 -1.03 -0.23
C THR A 62 -3.83 -0.62 1.12
N VAL A 63 -3.52 0.67 1.31
CA VAL A 63 -2.98 1.17 2.59
C VAL A 63 -4.02 1.05 3.71
N LEU A 64 -5.29 1.39 3.45
CA LEU A 64 -6.39 1.18 4.39
C LEU A 64 -6.53 -0.29 4.81
N ALA A 65 -6.39 -1.23 3.86
CA ALA A 65 -6.39 -2.66 4.16
C ALA A 65 -5.25 -3.02 5.12
N GLY A 66 -4.03 -2.55 4.81
CA GLY A 66 -2.84 -2.81 5.62
C GLY A 66 -2.96 -2.28 7.04
N TYR A 67 -3.52 -1.07 7.22
CA TYR A 67 -3.79 -0.54 8.56
C TYR A 67 -4.86 -1.34 9.32
N ALA A 68 -5.93 -1.77 8.64
CA ALA A 68 -6.98 -2.56 9.26
C ALA A 68 -6.45 -3.92 9.74
N GLU A 69 -5.61 -4.59 8.94
CA GLU A 69 -4.98 -5.88 9.32
C GLU A 69 -4.02 -5.74 10.52
N MET A 70 -3.37 -4.59 10.65
CA MET A 70 -2.46 -4.29 11.78
C MET A 70 -3.18 -3.73 13.01
N GLY A 71 -4.50 -3.47 12.94
CA GLY A 71 -5.26 -2.83 14.00
C GLY A 71 -4.95 -1.34 14.21
N CYS A 72 -4.32 -0.68 13.23
CA CYS A 72 -3.96 0.74 13.27
C CYS A 72 -5.15 1.63 12.86
N TYR A 73 -6.22 1.63 13.65
CA TYR A 73 -7.47 2.32 13.34
C TYR A 73 -7.31 3.84 13.16
N GLU A 74 -6.47 4.49 13.95
CA GLU A 74 -6.25 5.94 13.89
C GLU A 74 -5.63 6.36 12.54
N ALA A 75 -4.57 5.67 12.11
CA ALA A 75 -3.92 5.91 10.82
C ALA A 75 -4.84 5.58 9.63
N SER A 76 -5.64 4.51 9.75
CA SER A 76 -6.68 4.17 8.77
C SER A 76 -7.71 5.28 8.61
N TYR A 77 -8.23 5.79 9.74
CA TYR A 77 -9.22 6.85 9.75
C TYR A 77 -8.63 8.17 9.20
N GLU A 78 -7.42 8.54 9.62
CA GLU A 78 -6.74 9.73 9.11
C GLU A 78 -6.58 9.67 7.59
N LEU A 79 -6.11 8.55 7.05
CA LEU A 79 -5.97 8.38 5.61
C LEU A 79 -7.32 8.52 4.89
N PHE A 80 -8.37 7.89 5.41
CA PHE A 80 -9.71 7.99 4.83
C PHE A 80 -10.27 9.41 4.80
N THR A 81 -10.03 10.20 5.86
CA THR A 81 -10.47 11.60 5.88
C THR A 81 -9.76 12.43 4.81
N LYS A 82 -8.49 12.14 4.52
CA LYS A 82 -7.68 12.81 3.48
C LYS A 82 -8.02 12.39 2.05
N MET A 83 -8.79 11.32 1.84
CA MET A 83 -9.20 10.90 0.49
C MET A 83 -10.27 11.84 -0.10
N ALA A 84 -9.93 12.52 -1.20
CA ALA A 84 -10.85 13.41 -1.92
C ALA A 84 -11.97 12.67 -2.68
N ARG A 85 -11.74 11.41 -3.06
CA ARG A 85 -12.75 10.51 -3.65
C ARG A 85 -12.71 9.17 -2.92
N ARG A 86 -13.88 8.69 -2.50
CA ARG A 86 -14.09 7.45 -1.75
C ARG A 86 -14.99 6.53 -2.57
N ASP A 87 -14.64 5.25 -2.66
CA ASP A 87 -15.48 4.23 -3.29
C ASP A 87 -16.09 3.29 -2.22
N VAL A 88 -16.98 2.39 -2.62
CA VAL A 88 -17.64 1.44 -1.69
C VAL A 88 -16.60 0.63 -0.91
N ALA A 89 -15.48 0.28 -1.55
CA ALA A 89 -14.38 -0.47 -0.95
C ALA A 89 -13.58 0.34 0.08
N SER A 90 -13.57 1.67 0.01
CA SER A 90 -13.01 2.55 1.05
C SER A 90 -13.84 2.51 2.34
N TRP A 91 -15.17 2.44 2.24
CA TRP A 91 -16.06 2.41 3.40
C TRP A 91 -16.04 1.08 4.14
N THR A 92 -15.98 -0.05 3.43
CA THR A 92 -15.93 -1.39 4.06
C THR A 92 -14.65 -1.63 4.87
N ARG A 93 -13.60 -0.83 4.66
CA ARG A 93 -12.30 -0.99 5.34
C ARG A 93 -12.18 -0.27 6.68
N ILE A 94 -13.20 0.50 7.07
CA ILE A 94 -13.19 1.32 8.31
C ILE A 94 -14.20 0.80 9.34
N LEU A 95 -15.10 -0.09 8.90
CA LEU A 95 -15.99 -0.86 9.76
C LEU A 95 -15.23 -2.06 10.34
#